data_AF-A0A9E1BLK5-F1
#
_entry.id   AF-A0A9E1BLK5-F1
#
_cell.length_a   1.000
_cell.length_b   1.000
_cell.length_c   1.000
_cell.angle_alpha   90.00
_cell.angle_beta   90.00
_cell.angle_gamma   90.00
#
_symmetry.space_group_name_H-M   'P 1'
#
loop_
_entity.id
_entity.type
_entity.pdbx_description
1 polymer ?
#
loop_
_entity_poly.entity_id
_entity_poly.type
_entity_poly.pdbx_seq_one_letter_code
_entity_poly.pdbx_strand_id
1 'polypeptide(L)'
;MATKFFEEFTVRSKGEFPMLKLNSATYYKDKRELVVKFIISAFEVRSFDEESKKRVQSIIEQMFAGVSVSVQYIRTYADNNVVKNKVLEFFNRSNQMIFRRINDETLQIEVGDNDIDVKFVLDTPTYKLLTAGDLLSRLEEYLDCSFNQNIDVIVEENPYSNENDDDSDIHIDTTMHADSSVRLVGVRVGEKVYARGKIDGISQMPNYIIDVKGACDNIVLCGKISQIEKKSYKNKKYKPDDSKSGPETLPFVKFVLDDTTGRVEGVSFVAHEEDADKIVALKDQTQVVCMGKVTWSQYSGAWSFQVNAMFEGDIDFDSIHLTSVKPVPDKYVTIKPQKYVDMSEKTLLDAEKPANVITDYFKGKTFVIFDLETTDLKTEIAEIIELAALKVVDGVPTETFQTLVKPLATISEEITNITHISNAMVLDAPSIENVMPDFFKFAHGSILCGHNIAGYDYPIIARISEKMGYNFDNELCDTLLLARKYLTELPNCKLETISKAYGISHENAHRAMSDVYATFGALQEISKRM
;
A
#
# COMPACT_ATOMS: atom_id res chain seq x y z
N MET A 1 13.91 23.22 -11.04
CA MET A 1 14.71 23.29 -12.29
C MET A 1 13.90 23.83 -13.48
N ALA A 2 12.57 23.57 -13.54
CA ALA A 2 11.66 24.12 -14.55
C ALA A 2 11.49 25.65 -14.48
N THR A 3 11.54 26.23 -13.27
CA THR A 3 11.38 27.67 -12.99
C THR A 3 12.40 28.55 -13.72
N LYS A 4 13.70 28.21 -13.67
CA LYS A 4 14.76 29.01 -14.33
C LYS A 4 14.64 29.05 -15.86
N PHE A 5 14.23 27.95 -16.49
CA PHE A 5 14.02 27.90 -17.93
C PHE A 5 12.86 28.81 -18.34
N PHE A 6 11.74 28.70 -17.62
CA PHE A 6 10.55 29.46 -17.95
C PHE A 6 10.72 30.96 -17.66
N GLU A 7 11.42 31.32 -16.57
CA GLU A 7 11.81 32.70 -16.28
C GLU A 7 12.67 33.30 -17.41
N GLU A 8 13.69 32.58 -17.87
CA GLU A 8 14.55 33.05 -18.97
C GLU A 8 13.78 33.16 -20.29
N PHE A 9 12.87 32.22 -20.57
CA PHE A 9 11.96 32.28 -21.71
C PHE A 9 11.02 33.49 -21.64
N THR A 10 10.43 33.78 -20.48
CA THR A 10 9.53 34.93 -20.26
C THR A 10 10.28 36.26 -20.42
N VAL A 11 11.53 36.34 -19.93
CA VAL A 11 12.39 37.52 -20.11
C VAL A 11 12.73 37.74 -21.58
N ARG A 12 13.11 36.69 -22.32
CA ARG A 12 13.49 36.79 -23.74
C ARG A 12 12.30 37.01 -24.68
N SER A 13 11.13 36.48 -24.32
CA SER A 13 9.86 36.74 -25.02
C SER A 13 9.19 38.06 -24.60
N LYS A 14 9.76 38.80 -23.63
CA LYS A 14 9.19 40.04 -23.06
C LYS A 14 7.75 39.87 -22.55
N GLY A 15 7.37 38.66 -22.14
CA GLY A 15 6.00 38.36 -21.68
C GLY A 15 4.94 38.36 -22.78
N GLU A 16 5.31 38.24 -24.07
CA GLU A 16 4.37 38.21 -25.21
C GLU A 16 3.40 37.02 -25.18
N PHE A 17 3.72 35.95 -24.44
CA PHE A 17 2.94 34.71 -24.38
C PHE A 17 2.50 34.34 -22.95
N PRO A 18 1.62 35.14 -22.29
CA PRO A 18 1.18 34.89 -20.91
C PRO A 18 0.29 33.64 -20.79
N MET A 19 -0.32 33.20 -21.89
CA MET A 19 -1.19 32.02 -21.96
C MET A 19 -0.44 30.69 -22.02
N LEU A 20 0.88 30.70 -22.16
CA LEU A 20 1.68 29.48 -22.25
C LEU A 20 2.30 29.17 -20.89
N LYS A 21 2.12 27.93 -20.42
CA LYS A 21 2.78 27.43 -19.21
C LYS A 21 3.71 26.28 -19.52
N LEU A 22 4.91 26.26 -18.97
CA LEU A 22 5.88 25.19 -19.22
C LEU A 22 5.43 23.89 -18.53
N ASN A 23 5.19 22.84 -19.32
CA ASN A 23 4.94 21.49 -18.78
C ASN A 23 6.25 20.75 -18.50
N SER A 24 7.14 20.70 -19.50
CA SER A 24 8.39 19.96 -19.38
C SER A 24 9.40 20.43 -20.43
N ALA A 25 10.69 20.36 -20.11
CA ALA A 25 11.78 20.50 -21.07
C ALA A 25 12.72 19.30 -20.90
N THR A 26 12.80 18.43 -21.92
CA THR A 26 13.56 17.18 -21.88
C THR A 26 14.63 17.17 -22.95
N TYR A 27 15.89 17.01 -22.54
CA TYR A 27 17.03 16.93 -23.44
C TYR A 27 17.43 15.47 -23.70
N TYR A 28 17.31 15.03 -24.95
CA TYR A 28 17.71 13.71 -25.42
C TYR A 28 19.15 13.77 -25.93
N LYS A 29 20.09 13.27 -25.11
CA LYS A 29 21.54 13.29 -25.40
C LYS A 29 21.90 12.57 -26.70
N ASP A 30 21.24 11.45 -26.99
CA ASP A 30 21.55 10.59 -28.14
C ASP A 30 21.22 11.25 -29.48
N LYS A 31 20.19 12.10 -29.50
CA LYS A 31 19.73 12.82 -30.70
C LYS A 31 20.17 14.29 -30.73
N ARG A 32 20.81 14.76 -29.65
CA ARG A 32 21.07 16.20 -29.39
C ARG A 32 19.84 17.05 -29.64
N GLU A 33 18.72 16.61 -29.08
CA GLU A 33 17.40 17.20 -29.29
C GLU A 33 16.81 17.64 -27.95
N LEU A 34 16.32 18.88 -27.88
CA LEU A 34 15.57 19.42 -26.75
C LEU A 34 14.09 19.47 -27.12
N VAL A 35 13.26 18.70 -26.42
CA VAL A 35 11.81 18.72 -26.58
C VAL A 35 11.22 19.56 -25.45
N VAL A 36 10.56 20.66 -25.80
CA VAL A 36 9.90 21.56 -24.86
C VAL A 36 8.40 21.47 -25.05
N LYS A 37 7.67 21.21 -23.97
CA LYS A 37 6.21 21.07 -23.98
C LYS A 37 5.60 22.23 -23.22
N PHE A 38 4.72 22.98 -23.88
CA PHE A 38 3.89 24.00 -23.27
C PHE A 38 2.45 23.54 -23.16
N ILE A 39 1.77 24.03 -22.13
CA ILE A 39 0.34 23.89 -21.92
C ILE A 39 -0.35 25.16 -22.40
N ILE A 40 -1.49 25.00 -23.04
CA ILE A 40 -2.35 26.10 -23.45
C ILE A 40 -3.81 25.72 -23.24
N SER A 41 -4.59 26.65 -22.66
CA SER A 41 -6.02 26.45 -22.44
C SER A 41 -6.76 26.32 -23.78
N ALA A 42 -7.70 25.37 -23.87
CA ALA A 42 -8.52 25.14 -25.07
C ALA A 42 -9.26 26.41 -25.56
N PHE A 43 -9.52 27.37 -24.67
CA PHE A 43 -10.14 28.65 -25.00
C PHE A 43 -9.17 29.62 -25.68
N GLU A 44 -7.91 29.66 -25.25
CA GLU A 44 -6.86 30.58 -25.72
C GLU A 44 -6.12 30.06 -26.97
N VAL A 45 -6.21 28.75 -27.24
CA VAL A 45 -5.69 28.14 -28.48
C VAL A 45 -6.23 28.82 -29.73
N ARG A 46 -7.45 29.36 -29.69
CA ARG A 46 -8.08 30.00 -30.85
C ARG A 46 -7.38 31.30 -31.27
N SER A 47 -6.72 31.97 -30.34
CA SER A 47 -5.91 33.18 -30.57
C SER A 47 -4.42 32.89 -30.79
N PHE A 48 -3.99 31.62 -30.73
CA PHE A 48 -2.59 31.22 -30.89
C PHE A 48 -2.33 30.62 -32.27
N ASP A 49 -1.87 31.45 -33.19
CA ASP A 49 -1.66 31.13 -34.61
C ASP A 49 -0.30 30.50 -34.92
N GLU A 50 -0.12 30.05 -36.17
CA GLU A 50 1.13 29.43 -36.64
C GLU A 50 2.32 30.40 -36.64
N GLU A 51 2.07 31.71 -36.68
CA GLU A 51 3.12 32.73 -36.58
C GLU A 51 3.67 32.82 -35.15
N SER A 52 2.79 32.78 -34.16
CA SER A 52 3.15 32.75 -32.73
C SER A 52 3.94 31.50 -32.37
N LYS A 53 3.58 30.33 -32.92
CA LYS A 53 4.34 29.07 -32.73
C LYS A 53 5.78 29.16 -33.25
N LYS A 54 5.95 29.74 -34.44
CA LYS A 54 7.29 29.94 -35.04
C LYS A 54 8.15 30.89 -34.21
N ARG A 55 7.55 31.93 -33.62
CA ARG A 55 8.26 32.87 -32.73
C ARG A 55 8.71 32.17 -31.45
N VAL A 56 7.84 31.40 -30.80
CA VAL A 56 8.20 30.62 -29.60
C VAL A 56 9.34 29.64 -29.91
N GLN A 57 9.29 28.95 -31.04
CA GLN A 57 10.37 28.05 -31.46
C GLN A 57 11.69 28.79 -31.68
N SER A 58 11.66 29.93 -32.38
CA SER A 58 12.88 30.73 -32.64
C SER A 58 13.52 31.25 -31.34
N ILE A 59 12.72 31.67 -30.36
CA ILE A 59 13.21 32.14 -29.06
C ILE A 59 13.96 31.02 -28.32
N ILE A 60 13.43 29.79 -28.34
CA ILE A 60 14.04 28.66 -27.64
C ILE A 60 15.29 28.16 -28.39
N GLU A 61 15.29 28.16 -29.72
CA GLU A 61 16.48 27.86 -30.54
C GLU A 61 17.62 28.87 -30.26
N GLN A 62 17.30 30.14 -30.02
CA GLN A 62 18.28 31.16 -29.63
C GLN A 62 18.80 30.99 -28.18
N MET A 63 18.04 30.32 -27.31
CA MET A 63 18.49 29.98 -25.96
C MET A 63 19.52 28.85 -25.97
N PHE A 64 19.41 27.89 -26.90
CA PHE A 64 20.25 26.69 -26.94
C PHE A 64 20.92 26.50 -28.31
N ALA A 65 21.99 27.28 -28.56
CA ALA A 65 22.76 27.19 -29.78
C ALA A 65 23.40 25.80 -29.98
N GLY A 66 23.18 25.18 -31.15
CA GLY A 66 23.77 23.88 -31.52
C GLY A 66 22.99 22.65 -31.08
N VAL A 67 21.76 22.82 -30.58
CA VAL A 67 20.82 21.76 -30.22
C VAL A 67 19.58 21.85 -31.11
N SER A 68 19.07 20.72 -31.60
CA SER A 68 17.80 20.68 -32.32
C SER A 68 16.66 20.87 -31.34
N VAL A 69 15.77 21.84 -31.55
CA VAL A 69 14.66 22.14 -30.64
C VAL A 69 13.34 21.73 -31.28
N SER A 70 12.51 21.02 -30.52
CA SER A 70 11.13 20.70 -30.88
C SER A 70 10.18 21.24 -29.82
N VAL A 71 9.21 22.06 -30.24
CA VAL A 71 8.21 22.64 -29.34
C VAL A 71 6.86 21.97 -29.57
N GLN A 72 6.25 21.47 -28.49
CA GLN A 72 4.94 20.83 -28.51
C GLN A 72 3.96 21.60 -27.63
N TYR A 73 2.70 21.66 -28.06
CA TYR A 73 1.63 22.34 -27.34
C TYR A 73 0.57 21.33 -26.92
N ILE A 74 0.38 21.17 -25.62
CA ILE A 74 -0.64 20.33 -25.02
C ILE A 74 -1.85 21.21 -24.76
N ARG A 75 -2.96 20.89 -25.43
CA ARG A 75 -4.24 21.56 -25.17
C ARG A 75 -4.83 20.97 -23.90
N THR A 76 -5.14 21.82 -22.94
CA THR A 76 -5.81 21.39 -21.71
C THR A 76 -7.20 21.99 -21.63
N TYR A 77 -8.10 21.20 -21.07
CA TYR A 77 -9.47 21.59 -20.77
C TYR A 77 -9.70 21.20 -19.32
N ALA A 78 -9.89 22.21 -18.48
CA ALA A 78 -10.26 22.00 -17.09
C ALA A 78 -11.79 22.00 -17.02
N ASP A 79 -12.34 20.84 -16.67
CA ASP A 79 -13.69 20.73 -16.14
C ASP A 79 -13.61 19.93 -14.84
N ASN A 80 -14.67 19.99 -14.02
CA ASN A 80 -14.68 19.35 -12.71
C ASN A 80 -14.34 17.85 -12.78
N ASN A 81 -14.72 17.15 -13.85
CA ASN A 81 -14.42 15.73 -14.02
C ASN A 81 -12.96 15.48 -14.44
N VAL A 82 -12.39 16.32 -15.30
CA VAL A 82 -10.99 16.22 -15.74
C VAL A 82 -10.05 16.50 -14.58
N VAL A 83 -10.32 17.54 -13.79
CA VAL A 83 -9.56 17.86 -12.57
C VAL A 83 -9.71 16.73 -11.55
N LYS A 84 -10.93 16.23 -11.34
CA LYS A 84 -11.18 15.09 -10.43
C LYS A 84 -10.38 13.85 -10.83
N ASN A 85 -10.38 13.50 -12.11
CA ASN A 85 -9.61 12.38 -12.61
C ASN A 85 -8.10 12.58 -12.42
N LYS A 86 -7.60 13.81 -12.51
CA LYS A 86 -6.19 14.14 -12.25
C LYS A 86 -5.82 14.06 -10.77
N VAL A 87 -6.69 14.54 -9.90
CA VAL A 87 -6.54 14.37 -8.45
C VAL A 87 -6.50 12.88 -8.09
N LEU A 88 -7.45 12.10 -8.61
CA LEU A 88 -7.49 10.64 -8.43
C LEU A 88 -6.24 9.95 -9.00
N GLU A 89 -5.76 10.37 -10.18
CA GLU A 89 -4.52 9.86 -10.78
C GLU A 89 -3.29 10.13 -9.90
N PHE A 90 -3.21 11.31 -9.30
CA PHE A 90 -2.15 11.67 -8.38
C PHE A 90 -2.16 10.75 -7.16
N PHE A 91 -3.28 10.67 -6.43
CA PHE A 91 -3.37 9.87 -5.21
C PHE A 91 -3.21 8.38 -5.48
N ASN A 92 -3.73 7.88 -6.59
CA ASN A 92 -3.50 6.49 -6.99
C ASN A 92 -2.01 6.14 -7.12
N ARG A 93 -1.17 7.11 -7.53
CA ARG A 93 0.28 6.94 -7.67
C ARG A 93 1.07 7.31 -6.42
N SER A 94 0.63 8.32 -5.67
CA SER A 94 1.38 8.91 -4.57
C SER A 94 0.98 8.35 -3.21
N ASN A 95 -0.31 8.05 -3.00
CA ASN A 95 -0.84 7.54 -1.74
C ASN A 95 -2.19 6.83 -1.93
N GLN A 96 -2.15 5.50 -2.04
CA GLN A 96 -3.34 4.67 -2.27
C GLN A 96 -4.32 4.63 -1.10
N MET A 97 -3.85 4.88 0.13
CA MET A 97 -4.71 4.96 1.32
C MET A 97 -5.69 6.12 1.21
N ILE A 98 -5.19 7.28 0.77
CA ILE A 98 -6.01 8.48 0.56
C ILE A 98 -6.90 8.29 -0.68
N PHE A 99 -6.37 7.70 -1.76
CA PHE A 99 -7.16 7.38 -2.97
C PHE A 99 -8.43 6.58 -2.65
N ARG A 100 -8.33 5.56 -1.80
CA ARG A 100 -9.47 4.70 -1.40
C ARG A 100 -10.54 5.43 -0.60
N ARG A 101 -10.17 6.55 0.05
CA ARG A 101 -11.06 7.37 0.88
C ARG A 101 -11.64 8.56 0.12
N ILE A 102 -11.15 8.84 -1.09
CA ILE A 102 -11.68 9.89 -1.96
C ILE A 102 -12.90 9.36 -2.73
N ASN A 103 -14.04 9.98 -2.46
CA ASN A 103 -15.30 9.80 -3.16
C ASN A 103 -15.99 11.15 -3.43
N ASP A 104 -17.19 11.11 -4.01
CA ASP A 104 -17.97 12.29 -4.41
C ASP A 104 -18.42 13.17 -3.22
N GLU A 105 -18.43 12.62 -2.01
CA GLU A 105 -18.81 13.33 -0.78
C GLU A 105 -17.61 14.01 -0.12
N THR A 106 -16.42 13.41 -0.26
CA THR A 106 -15.17 13.89 0.35
C THR A 106 -14.36 14.86 -0.51
N LEU A 107 -14.61 14.90 -1.82
CA LEU A 107 -13.86 15.72 -2.79
C LEU A 107 -14.82 16.61 -3.58
N GLN A 108 -14.68 17.91 -3.36
CA GLN A 108 -15.41 18.97 -4.06
C GLN A 108 -14.43 19.73 -4.96
N ILE A 109 -14.82 19.93 -6.22
CA ILE A 109 -14.00 20.63 -7.20
C ILE A 109 -14.84 21.71 -7.86
N GLU A 110 -14.34 22.94 -7.81
CA GLU A 110 -14.90 24.07 -8.53
C GLU A 110 -13.84 24.59 -9.52
N VAL A 111 -14.19 24.60 -10.80
CA VAL A 111 -13.34 25.16 -11.86
C VAL A 111 -13.91 26.52 -12.26
N GLY A 112 -13.20 27.58 -11.89
CA GLY A 112 -13.45 28.94 -12.34
C GLY A 112 -12.78 29.25 -13.67
N ASP A 113 -12.82 30.50 -14.11
CA ASP A 113 -12.18 30.93 -15.37
C ASP A 113 -10.65 30.97 -15.24
N ASN A 114 -10.12 31.41 -14.09
CA ASN A 114 -8.68 31.54 -13.84
C ASN A 114 -8.14 30.59 -12.77
N ASP A 115 -9.02 29.98 -11.97
CA ASP A 115 -8.66 29.30 -10.74
C ASP A 115 -9.36 27.93 -10.67
N ILE A 116 -8.70 26.94 -10.08
CA ILE A 116 -9.24 25.61 -9.79
C ILE A 116 -9.15 25.39 -8.29
N ASP A 117 -10.31 25.32 -7.65
CA ASP A 117 -10.45 25.03 -6.23
C ASP A 117 -10.66 23.53 -6.04
N VAL A 118 -9.75 22.88 -5.34
CA VAL A 118 -9.84 21.47 -4.96
C VAL A 118 -10.01 21.38 -3.45
N LYS A 119 -11.23 21.09 -3.02
CA LYS A 119 -11.58 21.01 -1.60
C LYS A 119 -11.76 19.57 -1.15
N PHE A 120 -11.02 19.18 -0.13
CA PHE A 120 -11.16 17.92 0.58
C PHE A 120 -11.89 18.12 1.90
N VAL A 121 -12.92 17.30 2.16
CA VAL A 121 -13.59 17.21 3.45
C VAL A 121 -13.39 15.78 3.96
N LEU A 122 -12.50 15.61 4.94
CA LEU A 122 -11.97 14.31 5.34
C LEU A 122 -12.13 14.07 6.84
N ASP A 123 -12.29 12.81 7.23
CA ASP A 123 -12.24 12.36 8.62
C ASP A 123 -10.87 12.68 9.25
N THR A 124 -10.84 12.91 10.57
CA THR A 124 -9.64 13.29 11.34
C THR A 124 -8.39 12.44 11.02
N PRO A 125 -8.47 11.10 10.89
CA PRO A 125 -7.32 10.28 10.51
C PRO A 125 -6.78 10.59 9.09
N THR A 126 -7.67 10.72 8.10
CA THR A 126 -7.27 11.00 6.70
C THR A 126 -6.81 12.43 6.53
N TYR A 127 -7.41 13.38 7.24
CA TYR A 127 -6.97 14.78 7.30
C TYR A 127 -5.52 14.85 7.80
N LYS A 128 -5.22 14.18 8.92
CA LYS A 128 -3.85 14.12 9.48
C LYS A 128 -2.88 13.42 8.54
N LEU A 129 -3.29 12.34 7.86
CA LEU A 129 -2.45 11.65 6.86
C LEU A 129 -2.15 12.52 5.64
N LEU A 130 -3.12 13.29 5.16
CA LEU A 130 -2.97 14.16 4.00
C LEU A 130 -2.13 15.41 4.31
N THR A 131 -2.28 15.94 5.53
CA THR A 131 -1.50 17.10 6.02
C THR A 131 -0.12 16.71 6.56
N ALA A 132 0.12 15.44 6.87
CA ALA A 132 1.42 14.92 7.27
C ALA A 132 2.33 14.70 6.06
N GLY A 133 3.29 15.61 5.87
CA GLY A 133 4.32 15.53 4.83
C GLY A 133 4.07 16.49 3.65
N ASP A 134 4.75 16.26 2.53
CA ASP A 134 4.77 17.17 1.38
C ASP A 134 3.75 16.81 0.28
N LEU A 135 2.71 16.05 0.65
CA LEU A 135 1.82 15.44 -0.33
C LEU A 135 0.87 16.46 -0.99
N LEU A 136 0.44 17.47 -0.22
CA LEU A 136 -0.38 18.57 -0.71
C LEU A 136 0.39 19.46 -1.68
N SER A 137 1.61 19.88 -1.32
CA SER A 137 2.47 20.66 -2.22
C SER A 137 2.75 19.90 -3.51
N ARG A 138 2.98 18.59 -3.43
CA ARG A 138 3.17 17.74 -4.62
C ARG A 138 1.91 17.58 -5.47
N LEU A 139 0.72 17.59 -4.86
CA LEU A 139 -0.56 17.59 -5.57
C LEU A 139 -0.76 18.92 -6.30
N GLU A 140 -0.51 20.03 -5.61
CA GLU A 140 -0.52 21.38 -6.19
C GLU A 140 0.43 21.46 -7.38
N GLU A 141 1.70 21.07 -7.23
CA GLU A 141 2.68 21.04 -8.32
C GLU A 141 2.22 20.15 -9.49
N TYR A 142 1.63 18.99 -9.19
CA TYR A 142 1.14 18.06 -10.21
C TYR A 142 -0.04 18.62 -11.01
N LEU A 143 -1.00 19.26 -10.33
CA LEU A 143 -2.14 19.93 -10.96
C LEU A 143 -1.69 21.19 -11.70
N ASP A 144 -0.74 21.94 -11.16
CA ASP A 144 -0.12 23.12 -11.76
C ASP A 144 0.58 22.75 -13.08
N CYS A 145 1.21 21.58 -13.14
CA CYS A 145 1.79 21.02 -14.37
C CYS A 145 0.76 20.42 -15.33
N SER A 146 -0.51 20.31 -14.93
CA SER A 146 -1.58 19.71 -15.73
C SER A 146 -2.58 20.74 -16.26
N PHE A 147 -2.67 21.92 -15.63
CA PHE A 147 -3.65 22.96 -15.96
C PHE A 147 -3.00 24.35 -16.03
N ASN A 148 -3.62 25.25 -16.79
CA ASN A 148 -3.13 26.62 -16.99
C ASN A 148 -3.63 27.60 -15.91
N GLN A 149 -4.63 27.18 -15.13
CA GLN A 149 -5.27 27.97 -14.08
C GLN A 149 -4.48 27.88 -12.78
N ASN A 150 -4.67 28.85 -11.88
CA ASN A 150 -4.13 28.80 -10.53
C ASN A 150 -4.79 27.65 -9.77
N ILE A 151 -4.01 26.90 -9.00
CA ILE A 151 -4.53 25.76 -8.23
C ILE A 151 -4.56 26.15 -6.77
N ASP A 152 -5.74 26.09 -6.16
CA ASP A 152 -5.92 26.24 -4.72
C ASP A 152 -6.43 24.92 -4.14
N VAL A 153 -5.63 24.30 -3.27
CA VAL A 153 -6.01 23.06 -2.58
C VAL A 153 -6.37 23.38 -1.15
N ILE A 154 -7.63 23.14 -0.79
CA ILE A 154 -8.16 23.37 0.55
C ILE A 154 -8.46 22.01 1.18
N VAL A 155 -8.02 21.79 2.41
CA VAL A 155 -8.35 20.60 3.17
C VAL A 155 -9.05 21.02 4.46
N GLU A 156 -10.26 20.52 4.66
CA GLU A 156 -11.06 20.70 5.87
C GLU A 156 -11.23 19.38 6.60
N GLU A 157 -11.07 19.44 7.92
CA GLU A 157 -11.38 18.33 8.82
C GLU A 157 -12.90 18.27 9.05
N ASN A 158 -13.50 17.09 8.92
CA ASN A 158 -14.89 16.85 9.31
C ASN A 158 -14.95 16.32 10.75
N PRO A 159 -15.35 17.14 11.75
CA PRO A 159 -15.37 16.74 13.14
C PRO A 159 -16.58 15.85 13.53
N TYR A 160 -17.50 15.58 12.60
CA TYR A 160 -18.76 14.85 12.87
C TYR A 160 -18.79 13.41 12.33
N SER A 161 -17.66 12.69 12.39
CA SER A 161 -17.65 11.22 12.15
C SER A 161 -17.72 10.39 13.43
N ASN A 162 -18.09 11.00 14.55
CA ASN A 162 -18.51 10.30 15.77
C ASN A 162 -20.04 10.29 15.89
N GLU A 163 -20.71 9.37 15.20
CA GLU A 163 -21.96 8.82 15.73
C GLU A 163 -21.81 7.30 15.84
N ASN A 164 -21.61 6.87 17.09
CA ASN A 164 -21.49 5.51 17.62
C ASN A 164 -20.09 4.88 17.55
N ASP A 165 -19.20 5.31 18.44
CA ASP A 165 -18.55 4.39 19.39
C ASP A 165 -17.96 5.19 20.57
N ASP A 166 -18.18 4.66 21.78
CA ASP A 166 -17.84 5.28 23.06
C ASP A 166 -16.32 5.45 23.26
N ASP A 167 -15.94 6.66 23.69
CA ASP A 167 -14.91 6.99 24.70
C ASP A 167 -13.62 6.14 24.76
N SER A 168 -12.57 6.54 24.04
CA SER A 168 -11.17 6.43 24.51
C SER A 168 -10.16 7.21 23.65
N ASP A 169 -9.38 8.05 24.32
CA ASP A 169 -8.12 8.72 23.96
C ASP A 169 -7.51 8.49 22.57
N ILE A 170 -7.37 9.61 21.83
CA ILE A 170 -6.68 9.69 20.53
C ILE A 170 -5.17 9.48 20.74
N HIS A 171 -4.69 8.25 20.47
CA HIS A 171 -3.27 7.96 20.28
C HIS A 171 -2.81 8.63 18.96
N ILE A 172 -1.68 9.34 19.00
CA ILE A 172 -1.01 9.83 17.80
C ILE A 172 -0.47 8.58 17.07
N ASP A 173 -1.11 8.24 15.98
CA ASP A 173 -0.79 7.11 15.14
C ASP A 173 0.57 7.32 14.43
N THR A 174 1.63 6.74 14.99
CA THR A 174 2.95 6.57 14.33
C THR A 174 3.11 5.16 13.73
N THR A 175 1.99 4.47 13.49
CA THR A 175 1.99 3.07 13.06
C THR A 175 2.21 2.99 11.55
N MET A 176 3.35 2.44 11.14
CA MET A 176 3.43 1.80 9.83
C MET A 176 2.60 0.53 9.91
N HIS A 177 1.34 0.60 9.51
CA HIS A 177 0.62 -0.62 9.13
C HIS A 177 1.43 -1.26 8.00
N ALA A 178 1.83 -2.53 8.17
CA ALA A 178 2.20 -3.36 7.04
C ALA A 178 0.92 -3.57 6.22
N ASP A 179 0.57 -2.56 5.43
CA ASP A 179 -0.53 -2.66 4.49
C ASP A 179 -0.19 -3.83 3.57
N SER A 180 -1.11 -4.79 3.53
CA SER A 180 -1.15 -5.94 2.64
C SER A 180 -0.28 -5.67 1.41
N SER A 181 0.89 -6.31 1.38
CA SER A 181 1.89 -6.18 0.32
C SER A 181 1.19 -5.93 -1.00
N VAL A 182 1.43 -4.79 -1.66
CA VAL A 182 0.89 -4.51 -3.00
C VAL A 182 1.32 -5.68 -3.89
N ARG A 183 0.41 -6.62 -4.10
CA ARG A 183 0.69 -7.81 -4.90
C ARG A 183 0.66 -7.34 -6.35
N LEU A 184 1.80 -7.11 -6.97
CA LEU A 184 1.84 -6.61 -8.34
C LEU A 184 1.53 -7.74 -9.31
N VAL A 185 0.42 -7.67 -10.06
CA VAL A 185 0.20 -8.56 -11.20
C VAL A 185 0.95 -7.99 -12.40
N GLY A 186 1.98 -8.71 -12.86
CA GLY A 186 2.62 -8.40 -14.13
C GLY A 186 1.66 -8.68 -15.28
N VAL A 187 1.23 -7.64 -16.01
CA VAL A 187 0.30 -7.79 -17.14
C VAL A 187 0.80 -7.02 -18.37
N ARG A 188 0.80 -7.70 -19.51
CA ARG A 188 0.95 -7.06 -20.83
C ARG A 188 -0.40 -7.06 -21.53
N VAL A 189 -0.87 -5.86 -21.85
CA VAL A 189 -2.13 -5.66 -22.58
C VAL A 189 -1.87 -5.84 -24.08
N GLY A 190 -2.56 -6.80 -24.69
CA GLY A 190 -2.49 -7.16 -26.10
C GLY A 190 -3.58 -6.48 -26.94
N GLU A 191 -4.10 -7.19 -27.94
CA GLU A 191 -5.06 -6.64 -28.89
C GLU A 191 -6.42 -6.31 -28.26
N LYS A 192 -7.09 -5.29 -28.81
CA LYS A 192 -8.42 -4.87 -28.37
C LYS A 192 -9.47 -5.85 -28.86
N VAL A 193 -10.16 -6.49 -27.92
CA VAL A 193 -11.32 -7.35 -28.22
C VAL A 193 -12.58 -6.49 -28.35
N TYR A 194 -12.83 -5.63 -27.36
CA TYR A 194 -14.04 -4.82 -27.27
C TYR A 194 -13.79 -3.53 -26.48
N ALA A 195 -14.43 -2.43 -26.89
CA ALA A 195 -14.47 -1.22 -26.09
C ALA A 195 -15.73 -0.40 -26.38
N ARG A 196 -16.37 0.08 -25.32
CA ARG A 196 -17.49 1.01 -25.37
C ARG A 196 -16.95 2.44 -25.43
N GLY A 197 -16.89 3.02 -26.62
CA GLY A 197 -16.39 4.38 -26.86
C GLY A 197 -14.95 4.41 -27.39
N LYS A 198 -14.26 5.56 -27.25
CA LYS A 198 -12.87 5.76 -27.71
C LYS A 198 -11.86 5.32 -26.63
N ILE A 199 -11.81 4.02 -26.35
CA ILE A 199 -10.80 3.44 -25.46
C ILE A 199 -9.82 2.66 -26.35
N ASP A 200 -8.60 3.18 -26.46
CA ASP A 200 -7.54 2.63 -27.33
C ASP A 200 -6.51 1.78 -26.57
N GLY A 201 -6.58 1.75 -25.24
CA GLY A 201 -5.73 0.90 -24.40
C GLY A 201 -6.08 1.00 -22.91
N ILE A 202 -5.53 0.07 -22.12
CA ILE A 202 -5.59 0.07 -20.66
C ILE A 202 -4.17 0.30 -20.14
N SER A 203 -3.94 1.44 -19.49
CA SER A 203 -2.66 1.78 -18.83
C SER A 203 -2.71 1.58 -17.31
N GLN A 204 -3.90 1.36 -16.75
CA GLN A 204 -4.09 1.06 -15.34
C GLN A 204 -3.73 -0.40 -15.05
N MET A 205 -3.03 -0.65 -13.96
CA MET A 205 -2.75 -2.02 -13.52
C MET A 205 -4.03 -2.69 -12.99
N PRO A 206 -4.23 -3.99 -13.26
CA PRO A 206 -5.38 -4.72 -12.76
C PRO A 206 -5.32 -4.89 -11.24
N ASN A 207 -6.50 -4.88 -10.62
CA ASN A 207 -6.73 -5.21 -9.22
C ASN A 207 -7.08 -6.70 -9.10
N TYR A 208 -6.90 -7.25 -7.90
CA TYR A 208 -7.41 -8.58 -7.58
C TYR A 208 -8.91 -8.55 -7.32
N ILE A 209 -9.59 -9.62 -7.75
CA ILE A 209 -11.02 -9.80 -7.54
C ILE A 209 -11.34 -9.85 -6.05
N ILE A 210 -10.50 -10.49 -5.22
CA ILE A 210 -10.73 -10.62 -3.77
C ILE A 210 -10.68 -9.27 -3.02
N ASP A 211 -9.97 -8.27 -3.56
CA ASP A 211 -9.83 -6.96 -2.95
C ASP A 211 -11.02 -6.04 -3.23
N VAL A 212 -11.93 -6.45 -4.11
CA VAL A 212 -13.15 -5.69 -4.43
C VAL A 212 -14.18 -5.87 -3.32
N LYS A 213 -14.09 -5.03 -2.30
CA LYS A 213 -14.99 -5.03 -1.11
C LYS A 213 -16.21 -4.13 -1.25
N GLY A 214 -16.31 -3.34 -2.32
CA GLY A 214 -17.36 -2.34 -2.52
C GLY A 214 -17.63 -2.03 -3.98
N ALA A 215 -18.69 -1.24 -4.24
CA ALA A 215 -18.99 -0.78 -5.59
C ALA A 215 -17.95 0.24 -6.07
N CYS A 216 -17.43 0.04 -7.27
CA CYS A 216 -16.36 0.87 -7.82
C CYS A 216 -16.51 1.06 -9.33
N ASP A 217 -16.22 2.26 -9.81
CA ASP A 217 -16.23 2.65 -11.22
C ASP A 217 -14.81 2.64 -11.79
N ASN A 218 -14.68 2.36 -13.09
CA ASN A 218 -13.41 2.35 -13.83
C ASN A 218 -12.32 1.42 -13.26
N ILE A 219 -12.71 0.33 -12.60
CA ILE A 219 -11.78 -0.69 -12.11
C ILE A 219 -11.26 -1.54 -13.27
N VAL A 220 -9.98 -1.87 -13.23
CA VAL A 220 -9.36 -2.85 -14.12
C VAL A 220 -9.21 -4.16 -13.37
N LEU A 221 -9.70 -5.24 -13.96
CA LEU A 221 -9.55 -6.62 -13.49
C LEU A 221 -8.95 -7.45 -14.62
N CYS A 222 -8.14 -8.45 -14.28
CA CYS A 222 -7.58 -9.38 -15.25
C CYS A 222 -7.84 -10.82 -14.82
N GLY A 223 -7.85 -11.76 -15.76
CA GLY A 223 -8.08 -13.15 -15.43
C GLY A 223 -8.37 -14.01 -16.64
N LYS A 224 -8.65 -15.29 -16.39
CA LYS A 224 -9.12 -16.24 -17.40
C LYS A 224 -10.63 -16.18 -17.50
N ILE A 225 -11.15 -16.05 -18.72
CA ILE A 225 -12.60 -16.10 -18.94
C ILE A 225 -13.07 -17.54 -19.11
N SER A 226 -14.29 -17.80 -18.64
CA SER A 226 -15.01 -19.05 -18.84
C SER A 226 -16.52 -18.82 -18.91
N GLN A 227 -17.28 -19.84 -19.31
CA GLN A 227 -18.76 -19.81 -19.33
C GLN A 227 -19.35 -18.63 -20.13
N ILE A 228 -18.85 -18.40 -21.34
CA ILE A 228 -19.28 -17.30 -22.20
C ILE A 228 -20.66 -17.61 -22.80
N GLU A 229 -21.66 -16.79 -22.48
CA GLU A 229 -23.04 -16.90 -22.96
C GLU A 229 -23.49 -15.60 -23.65
N LYS A 230 -23.98 -15.70 -24.89
CA LYS A 230 -24.65 -14.60 -25.61
C LYS A 230 -26.15 -14.62 -25.30
N LYS A 231 -26.69 -13.50 -24.82
CA LYS A 231 -28.13 -13.31 -24.57
C LYS A 231 -28.58 -11.95 -25.13
N SER A 232 -29.90 -11.73 -25.14
CA SER A 232 -30.48 -10.47 -25.63
C SER A 232 -31.46 -9.90 -24.61
N TYR A 233 -31.52 -8.57 -24.52
CA TYR A 233 -32.45 -7.85 -23.64
C TYR A 233 -33.27 -6.83 -24.43
N LYS A 234 -34.46 -6.48 -23.92
CA LYS A 234 -35.34 -5.50 -24.58
C LYS A 234 -34.74 -4.09 -24.51
N ASN A 235 -34.63 -3.44 -25.66
CA ASN A 235 -34.17 -2.07 -25.74
C ASN A 235 -35.26 -1.12 -25.26
N LYS A 236 -35.08 -0.54 -24.06
CA LYS A 236 -36.05 0.41 -23.47
C LYS A 236 -36.26 1.69 -24.29
N LYS A 237 -35.34 2.00 -25.22
CA LYS A 237 -35.41 3.17 -26.10
C LYS A 237 -36.06 2.87 -27.45
N TYR A 238 -36.40 1.61 -27.74
CA TYR A 238 -37.04 1.20 -28.97
C TYR A 238 -38.44 1.81 -29.09
N LYS A 239 -38.71 2.45 -30.23
CA LYS A 239 -40.03 2.97 -30.60
C LYS A 239 -40.39 2.42 -31.98
N PRO A 240 -41.56 1.78 -32.16
CA PRO A 240 -41.95 1.16 -33.43
C PRO A 240 -41.94 2.13 -34.62
N ASP A 241 -42.23 3.40 -34.38
CA ASP A 241 -42.41 4.44 -35.41
C ASP A 241 -41.17 5.33 -35.64
N ASP A 242 -40.05 5.07 -34.97
CA ASP A 242 -38.82 5.87 -35.11
C ASP A 242 -37.65 5.01 -35.56
N SER A 243 -37.25 5.17 -36.83
CA SER A 243 -36.10 4.49 -37.45
C SER A 243 -34.76 4.82 -36.79
N LYS A 244 -34.69 5.82 -35.90
CA LYS A 244 -33.48 6.13 -35.10
C LYS A 244 -33.43 5.40 -33.76
N SER A 245 -34.47 4.67 -33.36
CA SER A 245 -34.59 4.07 -32.03
C SER A 245 -33.79 2.76 -31.83
N GLY A 246 -33.10 2.29 -32.88
CA GLY A 246 -32.29 1.07 -32.85
C GLY A 246 -33.13 -0.22 -32.87
N PRO A 247 -32.50 -1.39 -32.70
CA PRO A 247 -33.20 -2.68 -32.70
C PRO A 247 -34.05 -2.90 -31.44
N GLU A 248 -35.11 -3.71 -31.55
CA GLU A 248 -36.05 -4.06 -30.45
C GLU A 248 -35.34 -4.78 -29.29
N THR A 249 -34.33 -5.59 -29.60
CA THR A 249 -33.50 -6.29 -28.64
C THR A 249 -32.03 -5.98 -28.88
N LEU A 250 -31.28 -5.75 -27.80
CA LEU A 250 -29.84 -5.54 -27.83
C LEU A 250 -29.11 -6.77 -27.27
N PRO A 251 -27.97 -7.15 -27.84
CA PRO A 251 -27.18 -8.26 -27.33
C PRO A 251 -26.41 -7.87 -26.05
N PHE A 252 -26.18 -8.85 -25.19
CA PHE A 252 -25.22 -8.78 -24.10
C PHE A 252 -24.50 -10.13 -23.96
N VAL A 253 -23.27 -10.09 -23.50
CA VAL A 253 -22.46 -11.28 -23.25
C VAL A 253 -22.21 -11.40 -21.76
N LYS A 254 -22.47 -12.58 -21.22
CA LYS A 254 -22.17 -12.95 -19.83
C LYS A 254 -21.01 -13.93 -19.83
N PHE A 255 -20.10 -13.81 -18.87
CA PHE A 255 -18.99 -14.73 -18.68
C PHE A 255 -18.54 -14.72 -17.21
N VAL A 256 -17.67 -15.65 -16.83
CA VAL A 256 -17.02 -15.69 -15.52
C VAL A 256 -15.55 -15.34 -15.71
N LEU A 257 -15.06 -14.37 -14.94
CA LEU A 257 -13.66 -14.00 -14.88
C LEU A 257 -13.05 -14.61 -13.60
N ASP A 258 -11.96 -15.36 -13.74
CA ASP A 258 -11.21 -15.99 -12.65
C ASP A 258 -9.76 -15.50 -12.70
N ASP A 259 -9.34 -14.78 -11.66
CA ASP A 259 -7.98 -14.23 -11.55
C ASP A 259 -7.08 -15.06 -10.62
N THR A 260 -7.50 -16.29 -10.29
CA THR A 260 -7.00 -17.18 -9.24
C THR A 260 -7.34 -16.75 -7.80
N THR A 261 -7.49 -15.46 -7.52
CA THR A 261 -7.81 -14.94 -6.17
C THR A 261 -9.30 -14.95 -5.87
N GLY A 262 -10.13 -14.86 -6.90
CA GLY A 262 -11.57 -14.90 -6.80
C GLY A 262 -12.22 -15.11 -8.16
N ARG A 263 -13.55 -15.23 -8.12
CA ARG A 263 -14.38 -15.34 -9.33
C ARG A 263 -15.42 -14.23 -9.32
N VAL A 264 -15.57 -13.54 -10.44
CA VAL A 264 -16.60 -12.52 -10.62
C VAL A 264 -17.38 -12.77 -11.91
N GLU A 265 -18.68 -12.50 -11.86
CA GLU A 265 -19.53 -12.55 -13.05
C GLU A 265 -19.34 -11.28 -13.89
N GLY A 266 -18.84 -11.45 -15.10
CA GLY A 266 -18.65 -10.39 -16.09
C GLY A 266 -19.87 -10.25 -17.00
N VAL A 267 -20.33 -9.02 -17.21
CA VAL A 267 -21.42 -8.69 -18.15
C VAL A 267 -20.97 -7.56 -19.08
N SER A 268 -21.00 -7.81 -20.39
CA SER A 268 -20.70 -6.81 -21.41
C SER A 268 -21.96 -6.46 -22.21
N PHE A 269 -22.37 -5.19 -22.13
CA PHE A 269 -23.50 -4.66 -22.91
C PHE A 269 -22.98 -4.05 -24.21
N VAL A 270 -23.04 -4.82 -25.29
CA VAL A 270 -22.56 -4.41 -26.61
C VAL A 270 -23.65 -3.68 -27.41
N ALA A 271 -23.25 -2.72 -28.25
CA ALA A 271 -24.19 -1.98 -29.10
C ALA A 271 -24.47 -2.68 -30.45
N HIS A 272 -23.50 -3.45 -30.94
CA HIS A 272 -23.53 -4.14 -32.22
C HIS A 272 -23.33 -5.64 -32.03
N GLU A 273 -24.00 -6.47 -32.85
CA GLU A 273 -23.86 -7.93 -32.79
C GLU A 273 -22.45 -8.41 -33.09
N GLU A 274 -21.74 -7.74 -34.01
CA GLU A 274 -20.35 -8.04 -34.37
C GLU A 274 -19.40 -7.98 -33.16
N ASP A 275 -19.65 -7.06 -32.23
CA ASP A 275 -18.84 -6.93 -31.02
C ASP A 275 -19.18 -8.01 -29.97
N ALA A 276 -20.43 -8.47 -29.92
CA ALA A 276 -20.77 -9.67 -29.13
C ALA A 276 -20.07 -10.90 -29.69
N ASP A 277 -20.04 -11.05 -31.02
CA ASP A 277 -19.45 -12.22 -31.67
C ASP A 277 -17.93 -12.28 -31.45
N LYS A 278 -17.24 -11.13 -31.37
CA LYS A 278 -15.82 -11.07 -31.00
C LYS A 278 -15.56 -11.59 -29.58
N ILE A 279 -16.40 -11.24 -28.61
CA ILE A 279 -16.25 -11.71 -27.22
C ILE A 279 -16.57 -13.21 -27.13
N VAL A 280 -17.59 -13.67 -27.85
CA VAL A 280 -17.98 -15.09 -27.90
C VAL A 280 -16.95 -15.95 -28.66
N ALA A 281 -16.23 -15.37 -29.61
CA ALA A 281 -15.16 -16.05 -30.33
C ALA A 281 -13.91 -16.32 -29.47
N LEU A 282 -13.81 -15.69 -28.29
CA LEU A 282 -12.75 -16.02 -27.34
C LEU A 282 -12.90 -17.45 -26.84
N LYS A 283 -11.78 -18.15 -26.74
CA LYS A 283 -11.76 -19.53 -26.24
C LYS A 283 -11.93 -19.52 -24.72
N ASP A 284 -12.47 -20.63 -24.21
CA ASP A 284 -12.46 -20.87 -22.77
C ASP A 284 -11.00 -20.86 -22.27
N GLN A 285 -10.77 -20.24 -21.11
CA GLN A 285 -9.46 -19.99 -20.51
C GLN A 285 -8.58 -18.93 -21.20
N THR A 286 -9.11 -18.15 -22.15
CA THR A 286 -8.38 -17.00 -22.69
C THR A 286 -8.12 -15.97 -21.58
N GLN A 287 -6.89 -15.46 -21.54
CA GLN A 287 -6.47 -14.43 -20.61
C GLN A 287 -6.89 -13.06 -21.12
N VAL A 288 -7.58 -12.29 -20.29
CA VAL A 288 -8.08 -10.97 -20.67
C VAL A 288 -7.83 -9.94 -19.59
N VAL A 289 -7.73 -8.69 -20.01
CA VAL A 289 -7.72 -7.50 -19.16
C VAL A 289 -8.97 -6.70 -19.46
N CYS A 290 -9.78 -6.49 -18.45
CA CYS A 290 -11.08 -5.86 -18.56
C CYS A 290 -11.13 -4.60 -17.71
N MET A 291 -11.69 -3.52 -18.26
CA MET A 291 -11.98 -2.28 -17.55
C MET A 291 -13.49 -2.08 -17.47
N GLY A 292 -14.00 -1.72 -16.30
CA GLY A 292 -15.43 -1.67 -16.10
C GLY A 292 -15.86 -1.11 -14.75
N LYS A 293 -17.09 -1.44 -14.36
CA LYS A 293 -17.70 -1.07 -13.08
C LYS A 293 -18.10 -2.33 -12.33
N VAL A 294 -17.82 -2.41 -11.04
CA VAL A 294 -18.35 -3.47 -10.17
C VAL A 294 -19.55 -2.93 -9.40
N THR A 295 -20.65 -3.69 -9.44
CA THR A 295 -21.90 -3.36 -8.72
C THR A 295 -22.45 -4.59 -8.02
N TRP A 296 -23.14 -4.39 -6.91
CA TRP A 296 -23.84 -5.46 -6.22
C TRP A 296 -25.11 -5.85 -6.99
N SER A 297 -25.20 -7.09 -7.43
CA SER A 297 -26.40 -7.60 -8.10
C SER A 297 -27.39 -8.14 -7.07
N GLN A 298 -28.52 -7.45 -6.91
CA GLN A 298 -29.62 -7.91 -6.05
C GLN A 298 -30.26 -9.23 -6.53
N TYR A 299 -30.07 -9.58 -7.81
CA TYR A 299 -30.66 -10.79 -8.40
C TYR A 299 -29.81 -12.04 -8.14
N SER A 300 -28.49 -11.94 -8.28
CA SER A 300 -27.57 -13.07 -8.05
C SER A 300 -27.03 -13.12 -6.62
N GLY A 301 -27.22 -12.06 -5.81
CA GLY A 301 -26.70 -11.98 -4.45
C GLY A 301 -25.16 -11.92 -4.39
N ALA A 302 -24.53 -11.45 -5.47
CA ALA A 302 -23.08 -11.40 -5.63
C ALA A 302 -22.64 -10.14 -6.38
N TRP A 303 -21.34 -9.83 -6.31
CA TRP A 303 -20.73 -8.77 -7.11
C TRP A 303 -20.77 -9.12 -8.61
N SER A 304 -21.22 -8.17 -9.41
CA SER A 304 -21.27 -8.25 -10.88
C SER A 304 -20.38 -7.18 -11.48
N PHE A 305 -19.53 -7.60 -12.41
CA PHE A 305 -18.59 -6.73 -13.11
C PHE A 305 -19.12 -6.38 -14.50
N GLN A 306 -19.56 -5.14 -14.68
CA GLN A 306 -19.98 -4.61 -15.96
C GLN A 306 -18.76 -4.13 -16.76
N VAL A 307 -18.48 -4.81 -17.86
CA VAL A 307 -17.28 -4.56 -18.68
C VAL A 307 -17.56 -3.49 -19.72
N ASN A 308 -16.73 -2.43 -19.70
CA ASN A 308 -16.77 -1.35 -20.68
C ASN A 308 -15.70 -1.54 -21.76
N ALA A 309 -14.55 -2.15 -21.44
CA ALA A 309 -13.53 -2.52 -22.42
C ALA A 309 -12.83 -3.82 -22.03
N MET A 310 -12.42 -4.58 -23.03
CA MET A 310 -11.77 -5.88 -22.93
C MET A 310 -10.64 -5.97 -23.95
N PHE A 311 -9.48 -6.39 -23.48
CA PHE A 311 -8.27 -6.61 -24.26
C PHE A 311 -7.74 -8.01 -23.95
N GLU A 312 -7.07 -8.64 -24.90
CA GLU A 312 -6.30 -9.84 -24.61
C GLU A 312 -5.15 -9.48 -23.67
N GLY A 313 -4.80 -10.38 -22.76
CA GLY A 313 -3.72 -10.17 -21.79
C GLY A 313 -2.73 -11.31 -21.81
N ASP A 314 -1.45 -10.99 -21.61
CA ASP A 314 -0.44 -11.96 -21.15
C ASP A 314 -0.19 -11.66 -19.67
N ILE A 315 -0.75 -12.52 -18.82
CA ILE A 315 -0.84 -12.38 -17.37
C ILE A 315 0.08 -13.42 -16.72
N ASP A 316 1.03 -12.94 -15.93
CA ASP A 316 1.90 -13.81 -15.14
C ASP A 316 1.20 -14.27 -13.86
N PHE A 317 0.41 -15.34 -13.96
CA PHE A 317 -0.29 -15.91 -12.80
C PHE A 317 0.66 -16.48 -11.73
N ASP A 318 1.92 -16.79 -12.08
CA ASP A 318 2.90 -17.30 -11.12
C ASP A 318 3.35 -16.21 -10.14
N SER A 319 3.16 -14.93 -10.49
CA SER A 319 3.34 -13.77 -9.59
C SER A 319 2.22 -13.60 -8.56
N ILE A 320 1.09 -14.31 -8.71
CA ILE A 320 -0.06 -14.20 -7.81
C ILE A 320 0.12 -15.13 -6.61
N HIS A 321 0.78 -14.61 -5.57
CA HIS A 321 0.86 -15.29 -4.29
C HIS A 321 -0.41 -15.04 -3.49
N LEU A 322 -1.36 -15.97 -3.59
CA LEU A 322 -2.45 -16.09 -2.63
C LEU A 322 -1.87 -16.54 -1.31
N THR A 323 -1.54 -15.59 -0.43
CA THR A 323 -1.33 -15.91 0.98
C THR A 323 -2.66 -16.44 1.51
N SER A 324 -2.80 -17.76 1.63
CA SER A 324 -3.96 -18.36 2.27
C SER A 324 -3.92 -17.95 3.74
N VAL A 325 -4.74 -16.98 4.15
CA VAL A 325 -4.78 -16.56 5.56
C VAL A 325 -5.44 -17.68 6.35
N LYS A 326 -4.64 -18.41 7.13
CA LYS A 326 -5.14 -19.38 8.10
C LYS A 326 -5.70 -18.62 9.30
N PRO A 327 -6.86 -19.04 9.85
CA PRO A 327 -7.36 -18.46 11.07
C PRO A 327 -6.43 -18.76 12.25
N VAL A 328 -6.54 -17.97 13.31
CA VAL A 328 -5.85 -18.24 14.57
C VAL A 328 -6.25 -19.63 15.08
N PRO A 329 -5.30 -20.53 15.39
CA PRO A 329 -5.63 -21.85 15.90
C PRO A 329 -6.42 -21.78 17.20
N ASP A 330 -7.41 -22.66 17.39
CA ASP A 330 -8.22 -22.70 18.62
C ASP A 330 -7.43 -23.16 19.84
N LYS A 331 -6.42 -24.03 19.65
CA LYS A 331 -5.68 -24.68 20.72
C LYS A 331 -4.19 -24.74 20.40
N TYR A 332 -3.38 -24.71 21.45
CA TYR A 332 -1.95 -25.02 21.37
C TYR A 332 -1.74 -26.53 21.19
N VAL A 333 -0.95 -26.94 20.21
CA VAL A 333 -0.71 -28.36 19.86
C VAL A 333 0.67 -28.81 20.29
N THR A 334 1.71 -28.10 19.86
CA THR A 334 3.12 -28.48 19.99
C THR A 334 3.71 -27.85 21.25
N ILE A 335 3.67 -26.53 21.34
CA ILE A 335 4.25 -25.74 22.42
C ILE A 335 3.12 -25.03 23.17
N LYS A 336 3.04 -25.31 24.47
CA LYS A 336 2.05 -24.69 25.35
C LYS A 336 2.75 -23.60 26.17
N PRO A 337 2.20 -22.37 26.20
CA PRO A 337 2.70 -21.33 27.08
C PRO A 337 2.73 -21.79 28.53
N GLN A 338 3.72 -21.34 29.27
CA GLN A 338 3.83 -21.56 30.71
C GLN A 338 3.51 -20.28 31.46
N LYS A 339 2.97 -20.40 32.67
CA LYS A 339 2.76 -19.22 33.51
C LYS A 339 4.12 -18.65 33.90
N TYR A 340 4.28 -17.33 33.80
CA TYR A 340 5.49 -16.66 34.25
C TYR A 340 5.68 -16.85 35.76
N VAL A 341 6.89 -17.22 36.16
CA VAL A 341 7.33 -17.33 37.55
C VAL A 341 8.57 -16.48 37.70
N ASP A 342 8.50 -15.47 38.57
CA ASP A 342 9.64 -14.64 38.92
C ASP A 342 10.60 -15.47 39.79
N MET A 343 11.72 -15.87 39.19
CA MET A 343 12.78 -16.66 39.83
C MET A 343 13.86 -15.79 40.47
N SER A 344 13.71 -14.46 40.47
CA SER A 344 14.67 -13.59 41.16
C SER A 344 14.65 -13.92 42.66
N GLU A 345 15.82 -14.29 43.20
CA GLU A 345 15.99 -14.45 44.64
C GLU A 345 15.84 -13.06 45.30
N LYS A 346 14.60 -12.67 45.60
CA LYS A 346 14.34 -11.45 46.35
C LYS A 346 14.83 -11.67 47.77
N THR A 347 15.92 -11.01 48.14
CA THR A 347 16.32 -10.97 49.54
C THR A 347 15.29 -10.16 50.34
N LEU A 348 15.20 -10.39 51.65
CA LEU A 348 14.34 -9.58 52.55
C LEU A 348 14.62 -8.07 52.46
N LEU A 349 15.79 -7.67 51.94
CA LEU A 349 16.20 -6.28 51.72
C LEU A 349 15.70 -5.70 50.38
N ASP A 350 15.34 -6.54 49.40
CA ASP A 350 14.77 -6.09 48.12
C ASP A 350 13.27 -5.75 48.22
N ALA A 351 12.61 -6.13 49.31
CA ALA A 351 11.22 -5.80 49.59
C ALA A 351 10.98 -4.29 49.86
N GLU A 352 12.04 -3.52 50.12
CA GLU A 352 11.98 -2.06 50.30
C GLU A 352 12.17 -1.27 48.99
N LYS A 353 12.55 -1.93 47.88
CA LYS A 353 12.53 -1.26 46.57
C LYS A 353 11.07 -1.05 46.17
N PRO A 354 10.66 0.17 45.77
CA PRO A 354 9.30 0.40 45.29
C PRO A 354 9.04 -0.59 44.15
N ALA A 355 7.89 -1.29 44.21
CA ALA A 355 7.42 -2.13 43.12
C ALA A 355 7.56 -1.34 41.81
N ASN A 356 8.13 -1.96 40.77
CA ASN A 356 8.32 -1.31 39.47
C ASN A 356 7.04 -0.56 39.10
N VAL A 357 7.11 0.78 39.11
CA VAL A 357 5.95 1.62 38.86
C VAL A 357 5.55 1.36 37.43
N ILE A 358 4.40 0.69 37.26
CA ILE A 358 3.82 0.46 35.94
C ILE A 358 3.41 1.81 35.40
N THR A 359 4.10 2.24 34.35
CA THR A 359 3.84 3.51 33.67
C THR A 359 2.53 3.44 32.91
N ASP A 360 1.90 4.60 32.68
CA ASP A 360 0.65 4.67 31.91
C ASP A 360 0.82 4.11 30.49
N TYR A 361 2.06 4.08 29.97
CA TYR A 361 2.40 3.49 28.68
C TYR A 361 1.92 2.04 28.50
N PHE A 362 1.91 1.23 29.57
CA PHE A 362 1.54 -0.18 29.51
C PHE A 362 0.05 -0.44 29.75
N LYS A 363 -0.69 0.51 30.31
CA LYS A 363 -2.09 0.30 30.69
C LYS A 363 -2.97 0.04 29.46
N GLY A 364 -3.83 -0.96 29.55
CA GLY A 364 -4.74 -1.37 28.48
C GLY A 364 -4.06 -2.11 27.32
N LYS A 365 -2.77 -2.47 27.46
CA LYS A 365 -1.98 -3.06 26.37
C LYS A 365 -1.45 -4.43 26.74
N THR A 366 -1.38 -5.29 25.72
CA THR A 366 -0.71 -6.59 25.78
C THR A 366 0.49 -6.57 24.86
N PHE A 367 1.67 -6.85 25.39
CA PHE A 367 2.90 -7.00 24.63
C PHE A 367 3.31 -8.47 24.57
N VAL A 368 3.83 -8.89 23.43
CA VAL A 368 4.61 -10.12 23.32
C VAL A 368 6.03 -9.70 22.94
N ILE A 369 6.90 -9.70 23.95
CA ILE A 369 8.33 -9.49 23.75
C ILE A 369 8.91 -10.81 23.26
N PHE A 370 9.61 -10.84 22.13
CA PHE A 370 10.24 -12.07 21.65
C PHE A 370 11.62 -11.81 21.05
N ASP A 371 12.41 -12.87 20.99
CA ASP A 371 13.76 -12.90 20.45
C ASP A 371 14.01 -14.25 19.77
N LEU A 372 14.83 -14.23 18.71
CA LEU A 372 15.17 -15.41 17.91
C LEU A 372 16.67 -15.65 17.87
N GLU A 373 17.05 -16.92 18.05
CA GLU A 373 18.35 -17.40 17.58
C GLU A 373 18.17 -18.04 16.21
N THR A 374 19.11 -17.79 15.29
CA THR A 374 18.98 -18.19 13.88
C THR A 374 20.24 -18.83 13.30
N THR A 375 20.08 -19.54 12.18
CA THR A 375 21.20 -20.19 11.45
C THR A 375 22.06 -19.23 10.63
N ASP A 376 21.64 -17.98 10.45
CA ASP A 376 22.34 -16.96 9.65
C ASP A 376 21.91 -15.56 10.12
N LEU A 377 22.75 -14.55 9.84
CA LEU A 377 22.50 -13.13 10.10
C LEU A 377 21.69 -12.46 8.98
N LYS A 378 21.48 -13.15 7.86
CA LYS A 378 20.71 -12.65 6.71
C LYS A 378 19.25 -13.07 6.80
N THR A 379 18.37 -12.12 7.06
CA THR A 379 16.93 -12.34 7.27
C THR A 379 16.24 -13.11 6.13
N GLU A 380 16.74 -12.99 4.90
CA GLU A 380 16.21 -13.64 3.69
C GLU A 380 16.40 -15.16 3.68
N ILE A 381 17.46 -15.66 4.32
CA ILE A 381 17.86 -17.08 4.31
C ILE A 381 17.89 -17.73 5.70
N ALA A 382 17.93 -16.94 6.77
CA ALA A 382 18.00 -17.42 8.14
C ALA A 382 16.86 -18.38 8.49
N GLU A 383 17.16 -19.45 9.22
CA GLU A 383 16.17 -20.33 9.82
C GLU A 383 16.18 -20.17 11.34
N ILE A 384 15.04 -20.33 11.99
CA ILE A 384 14.90 -20.18 13.44
C ILE A 384 15.41 -21.46 14.12
N ILE A 385 16.26 -21.32 15.14
CA ILE A 385 16.80 -22.43 15.97
C ILE A 385 16.42 -22.32 17.45
N GLU A 386 16.11 -21.13 17.94
CA GLU A 386 15.43 -20.90 19.22
C GLU A 386 14.40 -19.78 19.04
N LEU A 387 13.24 -19.94 19.65
CA LEU A 387 12.22 -18.89 19.75
C LEU A 387 11.85 -18.77 21.22
N ALA A 388 12.04 -17.59 21.80
CA ALA A 388 11.58 -17.26 23.14
C ALA A 388 10.69 -16.03 23.10
N ALA A 389 9.67 -16.02 23.95
CA ALA A 389 8.75 -14.91 24.09
C ALA A 389 8.15 -14.81 25.50
N LEU A 390 7.83 -13.57 25.89
CA LEU A 390 7.20 -13.18 27.14
C LEU A 390 5.95 -12.36 26.83
N LYS A 391 4.81 -12.80 27.35
CA LYS A 391 3.57 -12.04 27.32
C LYS A 391 3.46 -11.14 28.55
N VAL A 392 3.24 -9.86 28.31
CA VAL A 392 3.08 -8.83 29.35
C VAL A 392 1.73 -8.17 29.16
N VAL A 393 0.89 -8.19 30.18
CA VAL A 393 -0.44 -7.55 30.19
C VAL A 393 -0.43 -6.46 31.23
N ASP A 394 -0.79 -5.24 30.83
CA ASP A 394 -0.80 -4.07 31.74
C ASP A 394 0.54 -3.88 32.48
N GLY A 395 1.66 -4.16 31.79
CA GLY A 395 3.01 -4.04 32.36
C GLY A 395 3.42 -5.18 33.30
N VAL A 396 2.58 -6.21 33.45
CA VAL A 396 2.84 -7.39 34.28
C VAL A 396 3.14 -8.60 33.40
N PRO A 397 4.30 -9.27 33.56
CA PRO A 397 4.58 -10.54 32.90
C PRO A 397 3.60 -11.64 33.32
N THR A 398 3.02 -12.35 32.35
CA THR A 398 1.94 -13.32 32.58
C THR A 398 2.29 -14.72 32.12
N GLU A 399 2.84 -14.86 30.92
CA GLU A 399 3.11 -16.15 30.28
C GLU A 399 4.44 -16.12 29.52
N THR A 400 5.10 -17.27 29.45
CA THR A 400 6.31 -17.50 28.67
C THR A 400 6.05 -18.54 27.58
N PHE A 401 6.69 -18.36 26.43
CA PHE A 401 6.71 -19.31 25.33
C PHE A 401 8.16 -19.50 24.93
N GLN A 402 8.68 -20.72 25.00
CA GLN A 402 10.07 -20.98 24.61
C GLN A 402 10.20 -22.37 23.99
N THR A 403 10.96 -22.45 22.91
CA THR A 403 11.32 -23.73 22.31
C THR A 403 12.59 -23.62 21.49
N LEU A 404 13.36 -24.71 21.43
CA LEU A 404 14.29 -24.93 20.32
C LEU A 404 13.48 -25.30 19.07
N VAL A 405 14.03 -25.01 17.90
CA VAL A 405 13.43 -25.32 16.61
C VAL A 405 14.46 -26.07 15.77
N LYS A 406 14.01 -27.13 15.09
CA LYS A 406 14.86 -27.88 14.19
C LYS A 406 14.94 -27.20 12.82
N PRO A 407 16.11 -26.66 12.42
CA PRO A 407 16.29 -26.11 11.08
C PRO A 407 16.45 -27.23 10.04
N LEU A 408 16.24 -26.89 8.78
CA LEU A 408 16.59 -27.70 7.61
C LEU A 408 18.09 -27.58 7.30
N ALA A 409 18.65 -26.38 7.43
CA ALA A 409 20.09 -26.14 7.29
C ALA A 409 20.90 -26.61 8.50
N THR A 410 22.13 -27.06 8.25
CA THR A 410 23.11 -27.35 9.30
C THR A 410 23.57 -26.05 9.97
N ILE A 411 23.56 -26.01 11.30
CA ILE A 411 24.08 -24.89 12.08
C ILE A 411 25.61 -24.89 11.94
N SER A 412 26.19 -23.76 11.50
CA SER A 412 27.64 -23.61 11.37
C SER A 412 28.32 -23.49 12.74
N GLU A 413 29.64 -23.73 12.78
CA GLU A 413 30.42 -23.55 14.02
C GLU A 413 30.43 -22.07 14.46
N GLU A 414 30.43 -21.13 13.51
CA GLU A 414 30.34 -19.69 13.80
C GLU A 414 29.06 -19.34 14.55
N ILE A 415 27.90 -19.81 14.07
CA ILE A 415 26.61 -19.59 14.73
C ILE A 415 26.54 -20.34 16.07
N THR A 416 27.08 -21.56 16.13
CA THR A 416 27.16 -22.31 17.38
C THR A 416 27.98 -21.56 18.43
N ASN A 417 29.04 -20.86 18.03
CA ASN A 417 29.86 -20.07 18.95
C ASN A 417 29.16 -18.80 19.45
N ILE A 418 28.23 -18.24 18.68
CA ILE A 418 27.44 -17.06 19.05
C ILE A 418 26.27 -17.45 19.95
N THR A 419 25.46 -18.40 19.48
CA THR A 419 24.17 -18.77 20.10
C THR A 419 24.28 -19.86 21.16
N HIS A 420 25.44 -20.54 21.21
CA HIS A 420 25.67 -21.74 22.02
C HIS A 420 24.71 -22.90 21.72
N ILE A 421 23.98 -22.86 20.60
CA ILE A 421 23.08 -23.92 20.15
C ILE A 421 23.78 -24.78 19.10
N SER A 422 23.92 -26.07 19.41
CA SER A 422 24.55 -27.04 18.50
C SER A 422 23.52 -27.84 17.70
N ASN A 423 23.94 -28.41 16.56
CA ASN A 423 23.12 -29.34 15.77
C ASN A 423 22.57 -30.51 16.59
N ALA A 424 23.28 -30.95 17.65
CA ALA A 424 22.82 -32.03 18.51
C ALA A 424 21.64 -31.61 19.40
N MET A 425 21.59 -30.33 19.83
CA MET A 425 20.51 -29.81 20.69
C MET A 425 19.18 -29.69 19.94
N VAL A 426 19.24 -29.35 18.65
CA VAL A 426 18.04 -29.16 17.80
C VAL A 426 17.60 -30.44 17.08
N LEU A 427 18.33 -31.55 17.23
CA LEU A 427 18.09 -32.78 16.49
C LEU A 427 16.66 -33.34 16.70
N ASP A 428 16.21 -33.30 17.95
CA ASP A 428 14.90 -33.79 18.40
C ASP A 428 13.90 -32.65 18.67
N ALA A 429 14.26 -31.41 18.34
CA ALA A 429 13.39 -30.25 18.48
C ALA A 429 12.24 -30.30 17.44
N PRO A 430 11.09 -29.67 17.72
CA PRO A 430 10.01 -29.56 16.75
C PRO A 430 10.44 -28.73 15.54
N SER A 431 9.86 -29.03 14.37
CA SER A 431 10.05 -28.21 13.17
C SER A 431 9.27 -26.90 13.28
N ILE A 432 9.69 -25.89 12.51
CA ILE A 432 9.02 -24.58 12.52
C ILE A 432 7.56 -24.66 12.09
N GLU A 433 7.21 -25.64 11.24
CA GLU A 433 5.84 -25.88 10.79
C GLU A 433 4.88 -26.22 11.94
N ASN A 434 5.40 -26.88 12.97
CA ASN A 434 4.66 -27.28 14.15
C ASN A 434 4.64 -26.18 15.23
N VAL A 435 5.67 -25.34 15.29
CA VAL A 435 5.82 -24.26 16.29
C VAL A 435 5.06 -22.99 15.88
N MET A 436 5.11 -22.62 14.61
CA MET A 436 4.54 -21.34 14.13
C MET A 436 3.05 -21.16 14.41
N PRO A 437 2.15 -22.17 14.24
CA PRO A 437 0.74 -22.01 14.59
C PRO A 437 0.52 -21.64 16.07
N ASP A 438 1.31 -22.26 16.95
CA ASP A 438 1.24 -22.01 18.40
C ASP A 438 1.78 -20.62 18.73
N PHE A 439 2.90 -20.21 18.13
CA PHE A 439 3.43 -18.87 18.33
C PHE A 439 2.49 -17.79 17.78
N PHE A 440 1.90 -18.00 16.60
CA PHE A 440 0.90 -17.10 16.02
C PHE A 440 -0.29 -16.91 16.97
N LYS A 441 -0.80 -17.98 17.56
CA LYS A 441 -1.84 -17.91 18.60
C LYS A 441 -1.37 -17.16 19.85
N PHE A 442 -0.12 -17.37 20.29
CA PHE A 442 0.45 -16.68 21.45
C PHE A 442 0.56 -15.17 21.26
N ALA A 443 0.92 -14.73 20.05
CA ALA A 443 1.11 -13.34 19.67
C ALA A 443 -0.17 -12.62 19.22
N HIS A 444 -1.24 -13.35 18.85
CA HIS A 444 -2.43 -12.74 18.28
C HIS A 444 -3.05 -11.66 19.19
N GLY A 445 -3.35 -10.49 18.60
CA GLY A 445 -3.97 -9.36 19.31
C GLY A 445 -3.03 -8.62 20.27
N SER A 446 -1.72 -8.85 20.19
CA SER A 446 -0.71 -8.17 21.03
C SER A 446 0.17 -7.21 20.22
N ILE A 447 0.93 -6.36 20.91
CA ILE A 447 2.03 -5.59 20.33
C ILE A 447 3.28 -6.47 20.36
N LEU A 448 3.85 -6.76 19.19
CA LEU A 448 5.10 -7.50 19.09
C LEU A 448 6.26 -6.57 19.43
N CYS A 449 7.10 -6.99 20.37
CA CYS A 449 8.20 -6.17 20.87
C CYS A 449 9.52 -6.94 20.85
N GLY A 450 10.61 -6.25 20.56
CA GLY A 450 11.95 -6.81 20.62
C GLY A 450 13.01 -5.71 20.55
N HIS A 451 14.27 -6.09 20.59
CA HIS A 451 15.39 -5.17 20.43
C HIS A 451 15.95 -5.27 19.02
N ASN A 452 15.77 -4.23 18.19
CA ASN A 452 16.02 -4.30 16.74
C ASN A 452 15.07 -5.26 16.00
N ILE A 453 13.88 -5.49 16.55
CA ILE A 453 12.85 -6.39 15.99
C ILE A 453 12.50 -6.07 14.54
N ALA A 454 12.39 -4.79 14.18
CA ALA A 454 12.03 -4.39 12.82
C ALA A 454 13.16 -4.65 11.82
N GLY A 455 14.41 -4.66 12.29
CA GLY A 455 15.60 -4.89 11.49
C GLY A 455 16.01 -6.36 11.35
N TYR A 456 15.45 -7.27 12.17
CA TYR A 456 15.94 -8.65 12.24
C TYR A 456 14.84 -9.70 12.48
N ASP A 457 14.32 -9.81 13.70
CA ASP A 457 13.45 -10.90 14.15
C ASP A 457 12.12 -10.93 13.40
N TYR A 458 11.47 -9.77 13.26
CA TYR A 458 10.17 -9.68 12.60
C TYR A 458 10.23 -10.03 11.11
N PRO A 459 11.17 -9.49 10.29
CA PRO A 459 11.34 -9.93 8.91
C PRO A 459 11.48 -11.45 8.74
N ILE A 460 12.16 -12.13 9.67
CA ILE A 460 12.36 -13.58 9.63
C ILE A 460 11.04 -14.32 9.92
N ILE A 461 10.34 -13.94 11.01
CA ILE A 461 9.04 -14.53 11.32
C ILE A 461 8.03 -14.26 10.22
N ALA A 462 7.93 -13.02 9.72
CA ALA A 462 7.01 -12.64 8.66
C ALA A 462 7.23 -13.51 7.41
N ARG A 463 8.47 -13.62 6.93
CA ARG A 463 8.82 -14.45 5.75
C ARG A 463 8.46 -15.93 5.94
N ILE A 464 8.73 -16.50 7.11
CA ILE A 464 8.46 -17.92 7.37
C ILE A 464 6.96 -18.17 7.52
N SER A 465 6.28 -17.34 8.31
CA SER A 465 4.86 -17.47 8.61
C SER A 465 3.98 -17.23 7.39
N GLU A 466 4.35 -16.28 6.53
CA GLU A 466 3.65 -15.97 5.28
C GLU A 466 3.58 -17.20 4.36
N LYS A 467 4.70 -17.92 4.19
CA LYS A 467 4.76 -19.18 3.41
C LYS A 467 3.86 -20.27 3.98
N MET A 468 3.55 -20.20 5.28
CA MET A 468 2.68 -21.14 5.97
C MET A 468 1.22 -20.68 6.03
N GLY A 469 0.91 -19.47 5.57
CA GLY A 469 -0.41 -18.87 5.62
C GLY A 469 -0.76 -18.16 6.93
N TYR A 470 0.21 -17.89 7.80
CA TYR A 470 -0.01 -17.11 9.02
C TYR A 470 0.54 -15.71 8.82
N ASN A 471 -0.35 -14.71 8.83
CA ASN A 471 0.05 -13.31 8.62
C ASN A 471 -0.03 -12.58 9.96
N PHE A 472 1.12 -12.11 10.45
CA PHE A 472 1.18 -11.24 11.62
C PHE A 472 0.79 -9.82 11.22
N ASP A 473 -0.33 -9.35 11.74
CA ASP A 473 -0.86 -7.98 11.59
C ASP A 473 -0.64 -7.12 12.85
N ASN A 474 0.18 -7.63 13.77
CA ASN A 474 0.51 -7.00 15.03
C ASN A 474 1.25 -5.66 14.85
N GLU A 475 0.99 -4.74 15.78
CA GLU A 475 1.85 -3.56 15.95
C GLU A 475 3.26 -3.96 16.38
N LEU A 476 4.25 -3.17 15.97
CA LEU A 476 5.67 -3.40 16.31
C LEU A 476 6.18 -2.34 17.30
N CYS A 477 6.85 -2.80 18.35
CA CYS A 477 7.54 -1.96 19.33
C CYS A 477 9.04 -2.30 19.36
N ASP A 478 9.84 -1.49 18.68
CA ASP A 478 11.30 -1.66 18.64
C ASP A 478 11.99 -0.86 19.76
N THR A 479 12.49 -1.59 20.76
CA THR A 479 13.16 -0.98 21.91
C THR A 479 14.48 -0.30 21.54
N LEU A 480 15.15 -0.67 20.44
CA LEU A 480 16.36 0.01 19.98
C LEU A 480 16.02 1.42 19.48
N LEU A 481 14.94 1.56 18.71
CA LEU A 481 14.47 2.86 18.23
C LEU A 481 13.99 3.74 19.39
N LEU A 482 13.24 3.16 20.32
CA LEU A 482 12.81 3.87 21.52
C LEU A 482 14.00 4.28 22.40
N ALA A 483 14.99 3.41 22.60
CA ALA A 483 16.20 3.72 23.35
C ALA A 483 16.98 4.88 22.72
N ARG A 484 17.12 4.91 21.39
CA ARG A 484 17.78 6.03 20.70
C ARG A 484 17.07 7.36 20.90
N LYS A 485 15.74 7.33 21.03
CA LYS A 485 14.91 8.52 21.23
C LYS A 485 14.95 9.03 22.67
N TYR A 486 14.88 8.14 23.66
CA TYR A 486 14.66 8.51 25.07
C TYR A 486 15.90 8.32 25.99
N LEU A 487 16.91 7.55 25.56
CA LEU A 487 18.13 7.24 26.33
C LEU A 487 19.38 7.86 25.67
N THR A 488 19.32 9.17 25.38
CA THR A 488 20.35 9.90 24.62
C THR A 488 21.71 10.01 25.33
N GLU A 489 21.77 9.71 26.63
CA GLU A 489 22.99 9.75 27.43
C GLU A 489 23.87 8.49 27.28
N LEU A 490 23.36 7.42 26.69
CA LEU A 490 24.12 6.18 26.52
C LEU A 490 25.08 6.29 25.33
N PRO A 491 26.30 5.71 25.42
CA PRO A 491 27.28 5.75 24.33
C PRO A 491 26.82 4.98 23.09
N ASN A 492 25.97 3.97 23.29
CA ASN A 492 25.25 3.25 22.24
C ASN A 492 24.03 2.58 22.87
N CYS A 493 23.06 2.20 22.04
CA CYS A 493 21.81 1.59 22.49
C CYS A 493 21.80 0.06 22.30
N LYS A 494 22.95 -0.62 22.34
CA LYS A 494 22.97 -2.10 22.35
C LYS A 494 22.32 -2.61 23.64
N LEU A 495 21.65 -3.75 23.57
CA LEU A 495 20.98 -4.36 24.72
C LEU A 495 21.91 -4.56 25.92
N GLU A 496 23.15 -5.01 25.69
CA GLU A 496 24.18 -5.15 26.74
C GLU A 496 24.50 -3.81 27.42
N THR A 497 24.65 -2.74 26.63
CA THR A 497 24.96 -1.39 27.15
C THR A 497 23.80 -0.85 27.99
N ILE A 498 22.57 -1.01 27.52
CA ILE A 498 21.37 -0.59 28.24
C ILE A 498 21.27 -1.40 29.54
N SER A 499 21.40 -2.72 29.46
CA SER A 499 21.27 -3.61 30.61
C SER A 499 22.26 -3.27 31.71
N LYS A 500 23.53 -3.04 31.33
CA LYS A 500 24.57 -2.60 32.26
C LYS A 500 24.31 -1.23 32.88
N ALA A 501 23.80 -0.27 32.10
CA ALA A 501 23.55 1.08 32.57
C ALA A 501 22.43 1.15 33.62
N TYR A 502 21.42 0.29 33.50
CA TYR A 502 20.24 0.27 34.37
C TYR A 502 20.20 -0.88 35.38
N GLY A 503 21.25 -1.71 35.43
CA GLY A 503 21.30 -2.86 36.33
C GLY A 503 20.26 -3.95 36.00
N ILE A 504 19.88 -4.07 34.73
CA ILE A 504 19.01 -5.14 34.25
C ILE A 504 19.87 -6.41 34.14
N SER A 505 19.38 -7.52 34.70
CA SER A 505 20.07 -8.80 34.59
C SER A 505 20.07 -9.26 33.13
N HIS A 506 21.26 -9.55 32.63
CA HIS A 506 21.50 -10.10 31.29
C HIS A 506 22.50 -11.25 31.39
N GLU A 507 22.24 -12.15 32.35
CA GLU A 507 23.05 -13.36 32.55
C GLU A 507 22.78 -14.34 31.40
N ASN A 508 23.84 -14.90 30.80
CA ASN A 508 23.79 -15.72 29.57
C ASN A 508 23.24 -14.97 28.34
N ALA A 509 23.89 -13.86 27.96
CA ALA A 509 23.67 -13.21 26.67
C ALA A 509 23.77 -14.24 25.52
N HIS A 510 22.91 -14.10 24.50
CA HIS A 510 22.74 -15.06 23.40
C HIS A 510 22.03 -16.36 23.77
N ARG A 511 21.13 -16.27 24.75
CA ARG A 511 20.01 -17.19 24.92
C ARG A 511 18.74 -16.39 24.77
N ALA A 512 17.87 -16.78 23.83
CA ALA A 512 16.71 -15.98 23.44
C ALA A 512 15.86 -15.50 24.63
N MET A 513 15.63 -16.36 25.64
CA MET A 513 14.82 -15.96 26.80
C MET A 513 15.51 -14.94 27.73
N SER A 514 16.84 -14.97 27.83
CA SER A 514 17.59 -13.95 28.58
C SER A 514 17.46 -12.60 27.90
N ASP A 515 17.59 -12.58 26.57
CA ASP A 515 17.47 -11.38 25.75
C ASP A 515 16.04 -10.82 25.77
N VAL A 516 15.01 -11.67 25.82
CA VAL A 516 13.62 -11.27 26.07
C VAL A 516 13.44 -10.57 27.41
N TYR A 517 13.99 -11.11 28.50
CA TYR A 517 13.91 -10.47 29.83
C TYR A 517 14.66 -9.15 29.89
N ALA A 518 15.86 -9.10 29.30
CA ALA A 518 16.65 -7.88 29.20
C ALA A 518 15.90 -6.81 28.39
N THR A 519 15.28 -7.20 27.28
CA THR A 519 14.46 -6.31 26.43
C THR A 519 13.24 -5.78 27.18
N PHE A 520 12.55 -6.62 27.96
CA PHE A 520 11.44 -6.16 28.80
C PHE A 520 11.92 -5.16 29.87
N GLY A 521 13.03 -5.45 30.55
CA GLY A 521 13.63 -4.50 31.50
C GLY A 521 14.00 -3.18 30.84
N ALA A 522 14.59 -3.21 29.65
CA ALA A 522 14.92 -2.02 28.88
C ALA A 522 13.66 -1.20 28.53
N LEU A 523 12.60 -1.87 28.07
CA LEU A 523 11.32 -1.22 27.78
C LEU A 523 10.71 -0.56 29.04
N GLN A 524 10.80 -1.21 30.20
CA GLN A 524 10.35 -0.62 31.46
C GLN A 524 11.11 0.67 31.77
N GLU A 525 12.44 0.69 31.64
CA GLU A 525 13.24 1.90 31.88
C GLU A 525 12.96 3.02 30.87
N ILE A 526 12.79 2.67 29.58
CA ILE A 526 12.45 3.63 28.54
C ILE A 526 11.08 4.26 28.83
N SER A 527 10.09 3.44 29.21
CA SER A 527 8.71 3.89 29.46
C SER A 527 8.61 4.93 30.58
N LYS A 528 9.54 4.94 31.53
CA LYS A 528 9.59 5.94 32.62
C LYS A 528 9.92 7.35 32.12
N ARG A 529 10.39 7.48 30.88
CA ARG A 529 10.80 8.73 30.25
C ARG A 529 9.90 9.16 29.09
N MET A 530 8.82 8.41 28.86
CA MET A 530 7.87 8.65 27.78
C MET A 530 6.82 9.70 28.16
#